data_AF-A0A9D1W4C3-F1
#
_entry.id   AF-A0A9D1W4C3-F1
#
_cell.length_a   1.000
_cell.length_b   1.000
_cell.length_c   1.000
_cell.angle_alpha   90.00
_cell.angle_beta   90.00
_cell.angle_gamma   90.00
#
_symmetry.space_group_name_H-M   'P 1'
#
loop_
_entity.id
_entity.type
_entity.pdbx_description
1 polymer ?
#
loop_
_entity_poly.entity_id
_entity_poly.type
_entity_poly.pdbx_seq_one_letter_code
_entity_poly.pdbx_strand_id
1 'polypeptide(L)'
;MDYRNLQREQLEEISRSDRLAEDFADYIQEDFLISAPPDLKSSVIRRCTQPDVQLAAGARSLSRRTRLLLYSLKVGAAVAASVLLLALLPATFPPGGGPGASVPFYQKAQQITHGLNRITYNFTDWEVFFNDKEKE
;
A
#
# COMPACT_ATOMS: atom_id res chain seq x y z
N MET A 1 -31.17 7.88 35.65
CA MET A 1 -29.90 8.62 35.72
C MET A 1 -30.03 9.89 34.90
N ASP A 2 -29.32 10.96 35.23
CA ASP A 2 -29.25 12.15 34.37
C ASP A 2 -28.17 11.93 33.30
N TYR A 3 -28.60 11.70 32.07
CA TYR A 3 -27.70 11.35 30.96
C TYR A 3 -27.14 12.57 30.23
N ARG A 4 -27.46 13.80 30.66
CA ARG A 4 -26.98 15.04 30.03
C ARG A 4 -25.51 15.38 30.30
N ASN A 5 -24.93 14.81 31.37
CA ASN A 5 -23.51 14.99 31.72
C ASN A 5 -22.90 13.66 32.20
N LEU A 6 -22.62 12.76 31.25
CA LEU A 6 -21.98 11.48 31.53
C LEU A 6 -20.47 11.65 31.80
N GLN A 7 -20.06 11.33 33.03
CA GLN A 7 -18.64 11.18 33.37
C GLN A 7 -18.10 9.82 32.90
N ARG A 8 -16.78 9.72 32.76
CA ARG A 8 -16.13 8.53 32.20
C ARG A 8 -16.38 7.27 33.04
N GLU A 9 -16.46 7.40 34.36
CA GLU A 9 -16.77 6.27 35.25
C GLU A 9 -18.18 5.70 35.01
N GLN A 10 -19.16 6.56 34.75
CA GLN A 10 -20.55 6.15 34.48
C GLN A 10 -20.68 5.47 33.12
N LEU A 11 -19.89 5.89 32.13
CA LEU A 11 -19.84 5.24 30.83
C LEU A 11 -19.23 3.83 30.91
N GLU A 12 -18.20 3.67 31.76
CA GLU A 12 -17.59 2.37 32.02
C GLU A 12 -18.58 1.41 32.71
N GLU A 13 -19.38 1.93 33.64
CA GLU A 13 -20.46 1.19 34.30
C GLU A 13 -21.56 0.74 33.32
N ILE A 14 -21.99 1.64 32.43
CA ILE A 14 -22.95 1.33 31.35
C ILE A 14 -22.37 0.26 30.41
N SER A 15 -21.09 0.36 30.06
CA SER A 15 -20.43 -0.62 29.17
C SER A 15 -20.32 -2.02 29.77
N ARG A 16 -20.37 -2.13 31.10
CA ARG A 16 -20.20 -3.38 31.84
C ARG A 16 -21.50 -4.16 32.02
N SER A 17 -22.65 -3.52 31.82
CA SER A 17 -23.97 -4.07 32.09
C SER A 17 -24.88 -3.93 30.88
N ASP A 18 -25.28 -5.05 30.28
CA ASP A 18 -26.19 -5.08 29.14
C ASP A 18 -27.50 -4.33 29.41
N ARG A 19 -28.04 -4.45 30.62
CA ARG A 19 -29.29 -3.75 30.99
C ARG A 19 -29.13 -2.24 31.01
N LEU A 20 -28.00 -1.72 31.53
CA LEU A 20 -27.75 -0.28 31.55
C LEU A 20 -27.44 0.25 30.16
N ALA A 21 -26.81 -0.58 29.31
CA ALA A 21 -26.59 -0.28 27.92
C ALA A 21 -27.91 -0.18 27.13
N GLU A 22 -28.87 -1.08 27.38
CA GLU A 22 -30.22 -1.01 26.80
C GLU A 22 -30.97 0.26 27.26
N ASP A 23 -31.05 0.51 28.58
CA ASP A 23 -31.71 1.71 29.12
C ASP A 23 -31.09 3.00 28.59
N PHE A 24 -29.77 3.02 28.35
CA PHE A 24 -29.07 4.14 27.75
C PHE A 24 -29.32 4.27 26.24
N ALA A 25 -29.42 3.14 25.52
CA ALA A 25 -29.76 3.14 24.10
C ALA A 25 -31.17 3.68 23.86
N ASP A 26 -32.14 3.30 24.70
CA ASP A 26 -33.51 3.80 24.66
C ASP A 26 -33.55 5.32 24.93
N TYR A 27 -32.77 5.80 25.90
CA TYR A 27 -32.63 7.24 26.17
C TYR A 27 -32.09 8.01 24.95
N ILE A 28 -31.03 7.52 24.31
CA ILE A 28 -30.47 8.13 23.09
C ILE A 28 -31.49 8.09 21.94
N GLN A 29 -32.30 7.04 21.90
CA GLN A 29 -33.32 6.87 20.87
C GLN A 29 -34.51 7.83 21.03
N GLU A 30 -34.90 8.17 22.25
CA GLU A 30 -35.99 9.14 22.48
C GLU A 30 -35.54 10.60 22.31
N ASP A 31 -34.36 10.97 22.83
CA ASP A 31 -33.93 12.38 22.88
C ASP A 31 -33.06 12.82 21.67
N PHE A 32 -32.33 11.91 21.01
CA PHE A 32 -31.29 12.26 20.04
C PHE A 32 -31.42 11.62 18.66
N LEU A 33 -32.32 10.66 18.47
CA LEU A 33 -32.48 10.01 17.17
C LEU A 33 -33.31 10.89 16.23
N ILE A 34 -32.60 11.59 15.34
CA ILE A 34 -33.18 12.12 14.11
C ILE A 34 -33.68 10.91 13.31
N SER A 35 -34.98 10.89 12.97
CA SER A 35 -35.55 9.82 12.15
C SER A 35 -34.70 9.60 10.91
N ALA A 36 -34.15 8.39 10.79
CA ALA A 36 -33.25 8.05 9.70
C ALA A 36 -33.98 8.29 8.36
N PRO A 37 -33.38 9.03 7.42
CA PRO A 37 -33.98 9.23 6.10
C PRO A 37 -34.37 7.88 5.49
N PRO A 38 -35.52 7.79 4.78
CA PRO A 38 -36.02 6.52 4.27
C PRO A 38 -35.03 5.81 3.31
N ASP A 39 -34.11 6.57 2.70
CA ASP A 39 -33.10 6.09 1.77
C ASP A 39 -31.72 5.85 2.43
N LEU A 40 -31.58 5.93 3.76
CA LEU A 40 -30.28 5.78 4.44
C LEU A 40 -29.68 4.38 4.23
N LYS A 41 -30.50 3.33 4.39
CA LYS A 41 -30.05 1.95 4.22
C LYS A 41 -29.56 1.70 2.78
N SER A 42 -30.36 2.11 1.80
CA SER A 42 -30.06 1.96 0.37
C SER A 42 -28.87 2.80 -0.07
N SER A 43 -28.74 4.04 0.43
CA SER A 43 -27.60 4.90 0.12
C SER A 43 -26.29 4.37 0.73
N VAL A 44 -26.30 3.87 1.96
CA VAL A 44 -25.12 3.24 2.59
C VAL A 44 -24.74 1.96 1.85
N ILE A 45 -25.70 1.06 1.57
CA ILE A 45 -25.43 -0.15 0.79
C ILE A 45 -24.85 0.21 -0.57
N ARG A 46 -25.48 1.13 -1.31
CA ARG A 46 -25.02 1.58 -2.61
C ARG A 46 -23.61 2.16 -2.56
N ARG A 47 -23.24 2.88 -1.50
CA ARG A 47 -21.90 3.45 -1.30
C ARG A 47 -20.86 2.40 -0.89
N CYS A 48 -21.25 1.39 -0.13
CA CYS A 48 -20.38 0.24 0.19
C CYS A 48 -20.12 -0.64 -1.05
N THR A 49 -21.10 -0.78 -1.94
CA THR A 49 -20.94 -1.52 -3.20
C THR A 49 -20.18 -0.72 -4.26
N GLN A 50 -19.93 0.59 -4.04
CA GLN A 50 -19.13 1.37 -4.99
C GLN A 50 -17.71 0.80 -5.08
N PRO A 51 -17.21 0.59 -6.31
CA PRO A 51 -15.90 0.00 -6.54
C PRO A 51 -14.78 0.88 -5.96
N ASP A 52 -14.96 2.21 -5.88
CA ASP A 52 -13.98 3.13 -5.28
C ASP A 52 -13.70 2.84 -3.80
N VAL A 53 -14.72 2.51 -3.01
CA VAL A 53 -14.56 2.22 -1.58
C VAL A 53 -13.93 0.84 -1.38
N GLN A 54 -14.28 -0.13 -2.22
CA GLN A 54 -13.69 -1.48 -2.20
C GLN A 54 -12.24 -1.47 -2.68
N LEU A 55 -11.91 -0.64 -3.68
CA LEU A 55 -10.55 -0.45 -4.17
C LEU A 55 -9.70 0.32 -3.16
N ALA A 56 -10.23 1.35 -2.49
CA ALA A 56 -9.50 2.08 -1.46
C ALA A 56 -9.24 1.21 -0.21
N ALA A 57 -10.22 0.43 0.24
CA ALA A 57 -10.04 -0.55 1.32
C ALA A 57 -9.09 -1.68 0.90
N GLY A 58 -9.24 -2.18 -0.34
CA GLY A 58 -8.37 -3.17 -0.96
C GLY A 58 -6.93 -2.69 -1.07
N ALA A 59 -6.70 -1.45 -1.51
CA ALA A 59 -5.39 -0.83 -1.67
C ALA A 59 -4.64 -0.72 -0.33
N ARG A 60 -5.33 -0.36 0.76
CA ARG A 60 -4.74 -0.35 2.10
C ARG A 60 -4.28 -1.75 2.54
N SER A 61 -5.05 -2.79 2.25
CA SER A 61 -4.66 -4.18 2.55
C SER A 61 -3.55 -4.71 1.62
N LEU A 62 -3.57 -4.30 0.35
CA LEU A 62 -2.57 -4.64 -0.64
C LEU A 62 -1.21 -4.03 -0.29
N SER A 63 -1.16 -2.81 0.25
CA SER A 63 0.08 -2.12 0.66
C SER A 63 0.98 -2.93 1.61
N ARG A 64 0.40 -3.71 2.56
CA ARG A 64 1.22 -4.58 3.43
C ARG A 64 1.68 -5.85 2.74
N ARG A 65 0.84 -6.44 1.89
CA ARG A 65 1.19 -7.68 1.15
C ARG A 65 2.21 -7.41 0.06
N THR A 66 2.14 -6.25 -0.60
CA THR A 66 3.11 -5.85 -1.61
C THR A 66 4.50 -5.65 -1.02
N ARG A 67 4.66 -5.17 0.21
CA ARG A 67 5.99 -5.08 0.86
C ARG A 67 6.70 -6.43 0.93
N LEU A 68 5.98 -7.49 1.30
CA LEU A 68 6.55 -8.85 1.35
C LEU A 68 6.89 -9.37 -0.04
N LEU A 69 5.99 -9.17 -1.02
CA LEU A 69 6.24 -9.58 -2.40
C LEU A 69 7.42 -8.81 -3.02
N LEU A 70 7.52 -7.51 -2.80
CA LEU A 70 8.62 -6.67 -3.29
C LEU A 70 9.95 -7.06 -2.65
N TYR A 71 9.96 -7.43 -1.37
CA TYR A 71 11.17 -7.90 -0.69
C TYR A 71 11.62 -9.26 -1.26
N SER A 72 10.71 -10.23 -1.33
CA SER A 72 10.99 -11.54 -1.94
C SER A 72 11.39 -11.42 -3.41
N LEU A 73 10.78 -10.50 -4.15
CA LEU A 73 11.11 -10.22 -5.55
C LEU A 73 12.47 -9.53 -5.69
N LYS A 74 12.85 -8.61 -4.79
CA LYS A 74 14.17 -7.95 -4.80
C LYS A 74 15.29 -8.96 -4.60
N VAL A 75 15.14 -9.83 -3.60
CA VAL A 75 16.10 -10.90 -3.33
C VAL A 75 16.09 -11.91 -4.49
N GLY A 76 14.91 -12.32 -4.97
CA GLY A 76 14.77 -13.21 -6.11
C GLY A 76 15.40 -12.66 -7.39
N ALA A 77 15.25 -11.37 -7.67
CA ALA A 77 15.87 -10.69 -8.81
C ALA A 77 17.39 -10.62 -8.68
N ALA A 78 17.93 -10.35 -7.49
CA ALA A 78 19.38 -10.36 -7.25
C ALA A 78 19.98 -11.76 -7.41
N VAL A 79 19.28 -12.80 -6.93
CA VAL A 79 19.68 -14.20 -7.10
C VAL A 79 19.62 -14.61 -8.57
N ALA A 80 18.52 -14.31 -9.26
CA ALA A 80 18.37 -14.58 -10.69
C ALA A 80 19.43 -13.84 -11.52
N ALA A 81 19.71 -12.58 -11.21
CA ALA A 81 20.77 -11.81 -11.86
C ALA A 81 22.16 -12.42 -11.61
N SER A 82 22.44 -12.88 -10.39
CA SER A 82 23.70 -13.57 -10.05
C SER A 82 23.85 -14.87 -10.82
N VAL A 83 22.81 -15.70 -10.88
CA VAL A 83 22.79 -16.96 -11.63
C VAL A 83 22.91 -16.68 -13.13
N LEU A 84 22.20 -15.68 -13.63
CA LEU A 84 22.24 -15.28 -15.04
C LEU A 84 23.63 -14.75 -15.43
N LEU A 85 24.27 -13.96 -14.57
CA LEU A 85 25.63 -13.50 -14.76
C LEU A 85 26.57 -14.72 -14.81
N LEU A 86 26.49 -15.62 -13.83
CA LEU A 86 27.31 -16.84 -13.77
C LEU A 86 27.09 -17.76 -15.00
N ALA A 87 25.86 -17.82 -15.51
CA ALA A 87 25.51 -18.58 -16.71
C ALA A 87 26.03 -17.92 -18.01
N LEU A 88 26.13 -16.58 -18.05
CA LEU A 88 26.66 -15.84 -19.20
C LEU A 88 28.19 -15.69 -19.19
N LEU A 89 28.85 -15.84 -18.04
CA LEU A 89 30.31 -15.82 -17.92
C LEU A 89 31.02 -16.81 -18.87
N PRO A 90 30.64 -18.10 -18.96
CA PRO A 90 31.29 -19.03 -19.89
C PRO A 90 31.02 -18.71 -21.36
N ALA A 91 30.01 -17.89 -21.69
CA ALA A 91 29.72 -17.46 -23.05
C ALA A 91 30.50 -16.20 -23.48
N THR A 92 31.12 -15.48 -22.54
CA THR A 92 31.82 -14.20 -22.81
C THR A 92 33.34 -14.28 -22.68
N PHE A 93 33.89 -15.33 -22.05
CA PHE A 93 35.33 -15.57 -21.95
C PHE A 93 35.77 -16.69 -22.89
N PRO A 94 36.53 -16.41 -23.97
CA PRO A 94 37.17 -17.47 -24.76
C PRO A 94 38.21 -18.21 -23.89
N PRO A 95 38.39 -19.54 -24.08
CA PRO A 95 39.39 -20.33 -23.36
C PRO A 95 40.80 -19.96 -23.84
N GLY A 96 41.34 -18.89 -23.28
CA GLY A 96 42.68 -18.37 -23.60
C GLY A 96 42.64 -16.86 -23.83
N GLY A 97 42.81 -16.08 -22.77
CA GLY A 97 42.83 -14.61 -22.87
C GLY A 97 43.70 -14.00 -21.80
N GLY A 98 44.92 -13.60 -22.19
CA GLY A 98 45.78 -12.73 -21.39
C GLY A 98 45.19 -11.31 -21.23
N PRO A 99 45.88 -10.44 -20.48
CA PRO A 99 45.36 -9.15 -19.98
C PRO A 99 45.26 -8.06 -21.06
N GLY A 100 44.40 -8.25 -22.06
CA GLY A 100 44.21 -7.29 -23.17
C GLY A 100 42.82 -7.25 -23.81
N ALA A 101 41.87 -8.10 -23.42
CA ALA A 101 40.57 -8.21 -24.08
C ALA A 101 39.45 -7.30 -23.52
N SER A 102 39.78 -6.25 -22.76
CA SER A 102 38.78 -5.43 -22.06
C SER A 102 38.21 -4.26 -22.87
N VAL A 103 38.75 -3.95 -24.06
CA VAL A 103 38.42 -2.71 -24.77
C VAL A 103 37.00 -2.65 -25.39
N PRO A 104 36.39 -3.74 -25.94
CA PRO A 104 35.06 -3.64 -26.59
C PRO A 104 33.87 -3.54 -25.62
N PHE A 105 34.03 -4.02 -24.37
CA PHE A 105 32.93 -4.13 -23.41
C PHE A 105 32.53 -2.77 -22.80
N TYR A 106 33.51 -1.88 -22.56
CA TYR A 106 33.25 -0.56 -21.96
C TYR A 106 32.46 0.37 -22.89
N GLN A 107 32.68 0.32 -24.20
CA GLN A 107 31.90 1.13 -25.15
C GLN A 107 30.42 0.74 -25.15
N LYS A 108 30.14 -0.57 -25.07
CA LYS A 108 28.77 -1.09 -24.98
C LYS A 108 28.14 -0.76 -23.63
N ALA A 109 28.92 -0.78 -22.55
CA ALA A 109 28.49 -0.35 -21.23
C ALA A 109 28.11 1.14 -21.20
N GLN A 110 28.89 2.02 -21.85
CA GLN A 110 28.57 3.45 -21.94
C GLN A 110 27.26 3.73 -22.68
N GLN A 111 26.99 3.02 -23.77
CA GLN A 111 25.71 3.15 -24.49
C GLN A 111 24.52 2.72 -23.61
N ILE A 112 24.68 1.65 -22.83
CA ILE A 112 23.69 1.18 -21.88
C ILE A 112 23.49 2.22 -20.76
N THR A 113 24.57 2.78 -20.21
CA THR A 113 24.52 3.82 -19.17
C THR A 113 23.74 5.07 -19.62
N HIS A 114 23.92 5.52 -20.86
CA HIS A 114 23.13 6.64 -21.39
C HIS A 114 21.64 6.32 -21.51
N GLY A 115 21.28 5.08 -21.88
CA GLY A 115 19.90 4.60 -21.90
C GLY A 115 19.27 4.55 -20.50
N LEU A 116 20.02 4.09 -19.50
CA LEU A 116 19.58 4.07 -18.11
C LEU A 116 19.37 5.47 -17.54
N ASN A 117 20.28 6.41 -17.81
CA ASN A 117 20.16 7.77 -17.30
C ASN A 117 18.84 8.44 -17.76
N ARG A 118 18.43 8.21 -19.01
CA ARG A 118 17.13 8.69 -19.54
C ARG A 118 15.94 8.09 -18.79
N ILE A 119 15.99 6.80 -18.46
CA ILE A 119 14.91 6.12 -17.74
C ILE A 119 14.86 6.61 -16.29
N THR A 120 16.02 6.83 -15.66
CA THR A 120 16.12 7.38 -14.31
C THR A 120 15.44 8.74 -14.22
N TYR A 121 15.69 9.67 -15.15
CA TYR A 121 15.00 10.98 -15.12
C TYR A 121 13.48 10.85 -15.26
N ASN A 122 12.98 9.96 -16.12
CA ASN A 122 11.53 9.71 -16.23
C ASN A 122 10.93 9.06 -14.97
N PHE A 123 11.69 8.19 -14.30
CA PHE A 123 11.23 7.51 -13.10
C PHE A 123 11.18 8.45 -11.88
N THR A 124 12.19 9.30 -11.72
CA THR A 124 12.23 10.29 -10.63
C THR A 124 11.09 11.29 -10.75
N ASP A 125 10.71 11.68 -11.98
CA ASP A 125 9.54 12.55 -12.19
C ASP A 125 8.25 11.87 -11.71
N TRP A 126 8.08 10.56 -12.00
CA TRP A 126 6.92 9.80 -11.54
C TRP A 126 6.88 9.63 -10.01
N GLU A 127 8.03 9.50 -9.35
CA GLU A 127 8.12 9.41 -7.89
C GLU A 127 7.69 10.72 -7.19
N VAL A 128 7.94 11.88 -7.82
CA VAL A 128 7.44 13.19 -7.33
C VAL A 128 5.92 13.28 -7.48
N PHE A 129 5.34 12.78 -8.58
CA PHE A 129 3.88 12.73 -8.75
C PHE A 129 3.15 11.90 -7.69
N PHE A 130 3.77 10.82 -7.20
CA PHE A 130 3.17 10.02 -6.11
C PHE A 130 3.24 10.71 -4.74
N ASN A 131 4.27 11.52 -4.51
CA ASN A 131 4.47 12.19 -3.22
C ASN A 131 3.61 13.45 -3.04
N ASP A 132 3.12 14.03 -4.14
CA ASP A 132 2.21 15.18 -4.13
C ASP A 132 0.75 14.76 -3.85
N LYS A 133 0.37 13.54 -4.24
CA LYS A 133 -0.97 12.96 -3.98
C LYS A 133 -1.24 12.57 -2.53
N GLU A 134 -0.22 12.54 -1.66
CA GLU A 134 -0.39 12.31 -0.21
C GLU A 134 -0.63 13.61 0.60
N LYS A 135 -0.62 14.80 -0.04
CA LYS A 135 -0.72 16.11 0.62
C LYS A 135 -2.01 16.89 0.40
N GLU A 136 -2.97 16.37 -0.39
CA GLU A 136 -4.35 16.86 -0.47
C GLU A 136 -5.31 16.01 0.38
#